data_AF-A0A2T3M5D5-F1
#
_entry.id   AF-A0A2T3M5D5-F1
#
_cell.length_a   1.000
_cell.length_b   1.000
_cell.length_c   1.000
_cell.angle_alpha   90.00
_cell.angle_beta   90.00
_cell.angle_gamma   90.00
#
_symmetry.space_group_name_H-M   'P 1'
#
loop_
_entity.id
_entity.type
_entity.pdbx_description
1 polymer ?
#
loop_
_entity_poly.entity_id
_entity_poly.type
_entity_poly.pdbx_seq_one_letter_code
_entity_poly.pdbx_strand_id
1 'polypeptide(L)'
;MEVKKKFIVSSICLLPLWSNAVVINENVFTDNGGDLNNVPESIKVHNNDLREQSFNNEFLTVGEIYGCTATWLGNDDLGWTYILTAAHCVPYKGETTPIKRKFSSWDGRIIANGEGFIYVPKERINRPKGFGGASTDIAILKLPTHDILTDHEGSLVSKPIINDKFDELNRKVMFVGYGQWGVGLDISGGYKPEEGKRRLYGESEISSIFEMKHGIGAKYKPKGKTKYWARLAPGDSGSAWWQDNKGHRVIIATTNGGSTKLSTGARVAQYASWIKEIYNDVNLLSRTFLSIDSDNKEGEVGDYYEFYNNDKCSEYYELISLDNNYDENIPMTSEDNANWQFRGPFFEHNKEDLVMGDIFLYDNPISNEMELFKLIAPKNNDTTDNIPSNKHDNNSWIYMGTSDISFTQLESCPAYTNSLPQPPITEHIDLEEEINEKVDVVLEQEKSSDSLVNKILISIENIFLIIMRFFMFFR
;
A
#
# COMPACT_ATOMS: atom_id res chain seq x y z
N MET A 1 19.30 -55.13 -42.75
CA MET A 1 20.08 -53.97 -42.30
C MET A 1 19.21 -53.16 -41.35
N GLU A 2 19.58 -53.10 -40.07
CA GLU A 2 18.75 -52.47 -39.03
C GLU A 2 19.57 -51.35 -38.36
N VAL A 3 19.12 -50.09 -38.52
CA VAL A 3 19.88 -48.91 -38.07
C VAL A 3 19.42 -48.51 -36.67
N LYS A 4 20.13 -49.00 -35.64
CA LYS A 4 19.90 -48.60 -34.25
C LYS A 4 20.32 -47.14 -34.03
N LYS A 5 19.35 -46.21 -34.04
CA LYS A 5 19.56 -44.83 -33.59
C LYS A 5 19.77 -44.81 -32.07
N LYS A 6 20.98 -44.48 -31.62
CA LYS A 6 21.25 -44.15 -30.21
C LYS A 6 20.72 -42.74 -29.93
N PHE A 7 19.67 -42.64 -29.10
CA PHE A 7 19.33 -41.37 -28.46
C PHE A 7 20.34 -41.08 -27.36
N ILE A 8 21.10 -39.99 -27.50
CA ILE A 8 21.90 -39.43 -26.42
C ILE A 8 20.98 -38.49 -25.65
N VAL A 9 20.45 -38.98 -24.52
CA VAL A 9 19.74 -38.12 -23.56
C VAL A 9 20.79 -37.30 -22.83
N SER A 10 20.96 -36.04 -23.26
CA SER A 10 21.83 -35.10 -22.56
C SER A 10 21.11 -34.62 -21.30
N SER A 11 21.39 -35.28 -20.17
CA SER A 11 20.90 -34.84 -18.86
C SER A 11 21.52 -33.49 -18.51
N ILE A 12 20.79 -32.41 -18.80
CA ILE A 12 21.12 -31.07 -18.30
C ILE A 12 21.02 -31.13 -16.78
N CYS A 13 22.17 -31.14 -16.12
CA CYS A 13 22.25 -31.07 -14.68
C CYS A 13 21.87 -29.64 -14.25
N LEU A 14 20.57 -29.43 -14.01
CA LEU A 14 20.04 -28.21 -13.40
C LEU A 14 20.50 -28.19 -11.94
N LEU A 15 21.72 -27.71 -11.70
CA LEU A 15 22.14 -27.32 -10.37
C LEU A 15 21.14 -26.27 -9.86
N PRO A 16 20.57 -26.43 -8.67
CA PRO A 16 19.74 -25.38 -8.09
C PRO A 16 20.64 -24.16 -7.90
N LEU A 17 20.38 -23.12 -8.69
CA LEU A 17 21.01 -21.82 -8.50
C LEU A 17 20.51 -21.28 -7.17
N TRP A 18 21.31 -21.43 -6.12
CA TRP A 18 21.02 -20.86 -4.83
C TRP A 18 20.99 -19.33 -4.96
N SER A 19 20.00 -18.71 -4.34
CA SER A 19 19.98 -17.28 -4.09
C SER A 19 20.89 -17.00 -2.89
N ASN A 20 21.65 -15.91 -2.95
CA ASN A 20 22.85 -15.64 -2.16
C ASN A 20 22.68 -14.38 -1.26
N ALA A 21 23.48 -13.28 -1.21
CA ALA A 21 23.08 -11.91 -0.70
C ALA A 21 24.20 -10.83 -0.81
N VAL A 22 23.86 -9.53 -0.77
CA VAL A 22 24.67 -8.26 -0.87
C VAL A 22 26.20 -8.30 -0.57
N VAL A 23 26.98 -7.43 -1.26
CA VAL A 23 28.43 -7.17 -1.02
C VAL A 23 28.67 -5.85 -0.29
N ILE A 24 29.49 -5.87 0.76
CA ILE A 24 29.90 -4.69 1.54
C ILE A 24 31.36 -4.29 1.25
N ASN A 25 31.77 -3.08 1.65
CA ASN A 25 33.15 -2.62 1.49
C ASN A 25 34.08 -3.08 2.62
N GLU A 26 35.39 -2.97 2.40
CA GLU A 26 36.41 -3.42 3.36
C GLU A 26 36.31 -2.71 4.72
N ASN A 27 35.90 -1.44 4.74
CA ASN A 27 35.84 -0.65 5.96
C ASN A 27 34.67 -1.06 6.86
N VAL A 28 33.46 -1.23 6.29
CA VAL A 28 32.29 -1.68 7.06
C VAL A 28 32.53 -3.09 7.60
N PHE A 29 33.15 -3.97 6.80
CA PHE A 29 33.52 -5.29 7.27
C PHE A 29 34.50 -5.25 8.47
N THR A 30 35.56 -4.43 8.41
CA THR A 30 36.49 -4.28 9.55
C THR A 30 35.87 -3.58 10.74
N ASP A 31 34.99 -2.59 10.53
CA ASP A 31 34.31 -1.87 11.60
C ASP A 31 33.33 -2.81 12.36
N ASN A 32 32.78 -3.86 11.70
CA ASN A 32 32.04 -4.96 12.34
C ASN A 32 32.96 -6.06 12.96
N GLY A 33 34.28 -5.84 13.01
CA GLY A 33 35.26 -6.80 13.55
C GLY A 33 35.80 -7.84 12.55
N GLY A 34 35.49 -7.72 11.26
CA GLY A 34 35.91 -8.65 10.23
C GLY A 34 37.42 -8.61 9.88
N ASP A 35 38.02 -9.79 9.64
CA ASP A 35 39.42 -9.93 9.22
C ASP A 35 39.56 -10.05 7.70
N LEU A 36 40.17 -9.04 7.08
CA LEU A 36 40.45 -9.00 5.63
C LEU A 36 41.43 -10.09 5.16
N ASN A 37 42.19 -10.70 6.06
CA ASN A 37 43.08 -11.82 5.73
C ASN A 37 42.37 -13.17 5.77
N ASN A 38 41.15 -13.22 6.32
CA ASN A 38 40.34 -14.43 6.50
C ASN A 38 38.85 -14.17 6.28
N VAL A 39 38.52 -13.48 5.18
CA VAL A 39 37.13 -13.22 4.75
C VAL A 39 36.25 -14.49 4.76
N PRO A 40 36.68 -15.67 4.27
CA PRO A 40 35.80 -16.85 4.19
C PRO A 40 35.22 -17.33 5.53
N GLU A 41 35.99 -17.24 6.61
CA GLU A 41 35.56 -17.64 7.95
C GLU A 41 34.95 -16.45 8.70
N SER A 42 35.60 -15.29 8.65
CA SER A 42 35.21 -14.11 9.42
C SER A 42 33.84 -13.55 8.98
N ILE A 43 33.52 -13.59 7.68
CA ILE A 43 32.23 -13.11 7.16
C ILE A 43 31.02 -13.91 7.67
N LYS A 44 31.21 -15.14 8.16
CA LYS A 44 30.12 -16.00 8.66
C LYS A 44 29.41 -15.43 9.90
N VAL A 45 30.13 -14.62 10.69
CA VAL A 45 29.69 -14.11 11.99
C VAL A 45 29.78 -12.58 12.11
N HIS A 46 30.79 -11.95 11.52
CA HIS A 46 31.00 -10.48 11.61
C HIS A 46 30.07 -9.65 10.71
N ASN A 47 29.03 -10.26 10.16
CA ASN A 47 27.96 -9.58 9.42
C ASN A 47 26.58 -9.86 10.02
N ASN A 48 26.50 -10.38 11.24
CA ASN A 48 25.24 -10.74 11.88
C ASN A 48 24.30 -9.53 12.06
N ASP A 49 24.80 -8.37 12.49
CA ASP A 49 24.00 -7.15 12.66
C ASP A 49 23.36 -6.67 11.34
N LEU A 50 24.12 -6.75 10.24
CA LEU A 50 23.64 -6.44 8.89
C LEU A 50 22.70 -7.54 8.35
N ARG A 51 22.83 -8.79 8.82
CA ARG A 51 21.90 -9.87 8.50
C ARG A 51 20.60 -9.70 9.27
N GLU A 52 20.66 -9.32 10.55
CA GLU A 52 19.50 -9.03 11.40
C GLU A 52 18.71 -7.85 10.85
N GLN A 53 19.35 -6.72 10.52
CA GLN A 53 18.73 -5.59 9.82
C GLN A 53 18.02 -5.99 8.52
N SER A 54 18.50 -7.04 7.83
CA SER A 54 17.84 -7.54 6.63
C SER A 54 16.50 -8.22 6.91
N PHE A 55 16.22 -8.60 8.16
CA PHE A 55 14.94 -9.18 8.61
C PHE A 55 14.04 -8.17 9.35
N ASN A 56 14.35 -6.86 9.33
CA ASN A 56 13.39 -5.86 9.79
C ASN A 56 12.04 -5.98 9.02
N ASN A 57 10.94 -5.64 9.68
CA ASN A 57 9.57 -5.87 9.22
C ASN A 57 9.31 -5.38 7.79
N GLU A 58 9.82 -4.21 7.41
CA GLU A 58 9.68 -3.64 6.06
C GLU A 58 10.24 -4.55 4.95
N PHE A 59 11.25 -5.36 5.27
CA PHE A 59 11.97 -6.18 4.31
C PHE A 59 11.45 -7.62 4.28
N LEU A 60 10.55 -8.04 5.18
CA LEU A 60 9.98 -9.40 5.19
C LEU A 60 9.22 -9.73 3.89
N THR A 61 8.78 -8.70 3.18
CA THR A 61 8.26 -8.74 1.79
C THR A 61 9.26 -9.35 0.78
N VAL A 62 10.57 -9.27 1.03
CA VAL A 62 11.63 -9.77 0.15
C VAL A 62 11.84 -11.28 0.34
N GLY A 63 11.66 -12.03 -0.74
CA GLY A 63 11.87 -13.48 -0.81
C GLY A 63 12.66 -13.89 -2.06
N GLU A 64 12.44 -15.12 -2.52
CA GLU A 64 13.22 -15.74 -3.60
C GLU A 64 12.35 -16.43 -4.67
N ILE A 65 12.79 -16.32 -5.93
CA ILE A 65 12.34 -17.12 -7.07
C ILE A 65 13.56 -17.72 -7.77
N TYR A 66 13.66 -19.04 -7.91
CA TYR A 66 14.64 -19.77 -8.74
C TYR A 66 16.00 -19.05 -9.00
N GLY A 67 16.80 -18.80 -7.94
CA GLY A 67 18.14 -18.18 -8.05
C GLY A 67 18.18 -16.66 -8.26
N CYS A 68 17.03 -15.99 -8.14
CA CYS A 68 16.85 -14.55 -8.08
C CYS A 68 16.11 -14.14 -6.81
N THR A 69 16.30 -12.89 -6.44
CA THR A 69 15.50 -12.20 -5.43
C THR A 69 14.18 -11.71 -6.03
N ALA A 70 13.14 -11.64 -5.22
CA ALA A 70 11.87 -11.03 -5.61
C ALA A 70 11.16 -10.45 -4.38
N THR A 71 10.22 -9.53 -4.59
CA THR A 71 9.50 -8.84 -3.51
C THR A 71 8.00 -9.06 -3.67
N TRP A 72 7.36 -9.59 -2.64
CA TRP A 72 5.90 -9.67 -2.53
C TRP A 72 5.31 -8.26 -2.47
N LEU A 73 4.33 -7.97 -3.33
CA LEU A 73 3.60 -6.69 -3.34
C LEU A 73 2.26 -6.76 -2.62
N GLY A 74 1.67 -7.96 -2.53
CA GLY A 74 0.35 -8.15 -1.99
C GLY A 74 -0.33 -9.40 -2.51
N ASN A 75 -1.53 -9.64 -2.00
CA ASN A 75 -2.49 -10.63 -2.51
C ASN A 75 -3.78 -9.88 -2.90
N ASP A 76 -4.53 -10.41 -3.87
CA ASP A 76 -5.91 -9.99 -4.16
C ASP A 76 -6.95 -10.94 -3.54
N ASP A 77 -8.18 -10.45 -3.45
CA ASP A 77 -9.35 -11.17 -2.89
C ASP A 77 -9.76 -12.39 -3.73
N LEU A 78 -9.18 -12.54 -4.94
CA LEU A 78 -9.39 -13.65 -5.87
C LEU A 78 -8.36 -14.78 -5.68
N GLY A 79 -7.49 -14.69 -4.67
CA GLY A 79 -6.52 -15.73 -4.33
C GLY A 79 -5.26 -15.71 -5.20
N TRP A 80 -4.85 -14.54 -5.71
CA TRP A 80 -3.58 -14.36 -6.40
C TRP A 80 -2.59 -13.52 -5.59
N THR A 81 -1.33 -13.95 -5.59
CA THR A 81 -0.19 -13.21 -5.07
C THR A 81 0.57 -12.51 -6.19
N TYR A 82 0.96 -11.26 -5.96
CA TYR A 82 1.72 -10.44 -6.89
C TYR A 82 3.14 -10.24 -6.38
N ILE A 83 4.12 -10.54 -7.23
CA ILE A 83 5.55 -10.54 -6.88
C ILE A 83 6.33 -9.73 -7.91
N LEU A 84 6.99 -8.67 -7.45
CA LEU A 84 7.91 -7.85 -8.22
C LEU A 84 9.27 -8.53 -8.37
N THR A 85 9.83 -8.53 -9.57
CA THR A 85 11.17 -9.07 -9.85
C THR A 85 11.76 -8.44 -11.12
N ALA A 86 12.92 -8.93 -11.58
CA ALA A 86 13.55 -8.48 -12.82
C ALA A 86 13.13 -9.36 -14.01
N ALA A 87 12.96 -8.75 -15.18
CA ALA A 87 12.53 -9.47 -16.38
C ALA A 87 13.48 -10.60 -16.78
N HIS A 88 14.80 -10.47 -16.57
CA HIS A 88 15.75 -11.54 -16.88
C HIS A 88 15.69 -12.76 -15.92
N CYS A 89 15.01 -12.64 -14.77
CA CYS A 89 14.81 -13.77 -13.84
C CYS A 89 13.69 -14.73 -14.28
N VAL A 90 12.89 -14.34 -15.28
CA VAL A 90 11.67 -15.03 -15.67
C VAL A 90 11.64 -15.30 -17.19
N PRO A 91 11.22 -16.50 -17.65
CA PRO A 91 11.23 -16.87 -19.06
C PRO A 91 10.02 -16.30 -19.82
N TYR A 92 9.97 -14.98 -19.98
CA TYR A 92 8.93 -14.29 -20.75
C TYR A 92 9.10 -14.50 -22.26
N LYS A 93 8.00 -14.40 -23.01
CA LYS A 93 7.95 -14.47 -24.49
C LYS A 93 7.20 -13.29 -25.13
N GLY A 94 6.41 -12.58 -24.34
CA GLY A 94 5.64 -11.39 -24.68
C GLY A 94 5.22 -10.67 -23.40
N GLU A 95 4.45 -9.58 -23.52
CA GLU A 95 4.03 -8.73 -22.40
C GLU A 95 3.29 -9.51 -21.31
N THR A 96 2.53 -10.55 -21.69
CA THR A 96 2.00 -11.56 -20.78
C THR A 96 2.50 -12.94 -21.21
N THR A 97 3.00 -13.75 -20.28
CA THR A 97 3.51 -15.11 -20.56
C THR A 97 3.04 -16.10 -19.49
N PRO A 98 2.29 -17.16 -19.83
CA PRO A 98 1.93 -18.21 -18.88
C PRO A 98 3.17 -18.92 -18.32
N ILE A 99 3.15 -19.24 -17.02
CA ILE A 99 4.28 -19.89 -16.34
C ILE A 99 3.83 -20.79 -15.19
N LYS A 100 4.68 -21.77 -14.85
CA LYS A 100 4.64 -22.46 -13.55
C LYS A 100 5.83 -22.04 -12.68
N ARG A 101 5.55 -21.40 -11.55
CA ARG A 101 6.57 -20.86 -10.61
C ARG A 101 6.12 -20.98 -9.16
N LYS A 102 7.09 -20.73 -8.27
CA LYS A 102 6.99 -20.70 -6.83
C LYS A 102 7.73 -19.47 -6.31
N PHE A 103 7.16 -18.75 -5.36
CA PHE A 103 7.82 -17.73 -4.55
C PHE A 103 7.92 -18.23 -3.11
N SER A 104 9.08 -18.00 -2.48
CA SER A 104 9.31 -18.37 -1.08
C SER A 104 9.68 -17.14 -0.26
N SER A 105 9.10 -16.99 0.92
CA SER A 105 9.28 -15.88 1.85
C SER A 105 10.65 -15.87 2.54
N TRP A 106 10.85 -14.85 3.38
CA TRP A 106 12.04 -14.64 4.20
C TRP A 106 12.43 -15.88 5.03
N ASP A 107 11.45 -16.53 5.66
CA ASP A 107 11.55 -17.77 6.45
C ASP A 107 11.65 -19.05 5.59
N GLY A 108 11.32 -18.98 4.29
CA GLY A 108 11.30 -20.13 3.38
C GLY A 108 9.95 -20.86 3.25
N ARG A 109 8.88 -20.36 3.89
CA ARG A 109 7.51 -20.78 3.53
C ARG A 109 7.21 -20.46 2.07
N ILE A 110 6.19 -21.11 1.54
CA ILE A 110 5.76 -20.96 0.14
C ILE A 110 4.53 -20.08 0.14
N ILE A 111 4.68 -18.79 -0.16
CA ILE A 111 3.54 -17.85 -0.16
C ILE A 111 2.71 -18.00 -1.44
N ALA A 112 3.34 -18.30 -2.57
CA ALA A 112 2.65 -18.48 -3.84
C ALA A 112 3.26 -19.58 -4.70
N ASN A 113 2.42 -20.40 -5.34
CA ASN A 113 2.87 -21.55 -6.11
C ASN A 113 1.79 -22.03 -7.08
N GLY A 114 2.17 -22.30 -8.33
CA GLY A 114 1.28 -22.93 -9.30
C GLY A 114 1.45 -22.40 -10.71
N GLU A 115 0.38 -22.54 -11.49
CA GLU A 115 0.27 -21.96 -12.83
C GLU A 115 -0.30 -20.54 -12.73
N GLY A 116 0.34 -19.60 -13.41
CA GLY A 116 0.03 -18.18 -13.38
C GLY A 116 0.73 -17.46 -14.53
N PHE A 117 1.01 -16.17 -14.34
CA PHE A 117 1.46 -15.29 -15.43
C PHE A 117 2.69 -14.47 -15.04
N ILE A 118 3.60 -14.30 -15.99
CA ILE A 118 4.57 -13.20 -16.02
C ILE A 118 3.94 -12.03 -16.76
N TYR A 119 4.11 -10.84 -16.23
CA TYR A 119 3.93 -9.58 -16.93
C TYR A 119 5.28 -8.86 -17.08
N VAL A 120 5.57 -8.35 -18.27
CA VAL A 120 6.68 -7.42 -18.54
C VAL A 120 6.15 -6.21 -19.32
N PRO A 121 6.71 -5.01 -19.15
CA PRO A 121 6.23 -3.83 -19.87
C PRO A 121 6.50 -3.96 -21.38
N LYS A 122 5.68 -3.29 -22.20
CA LYS A 122 5.83 -3.27 -23.68
C LYS A 122 7.23 -2.84 -24.14
N GLU A 123 7.88 -1.94 -23.40
CA GLU A 123 9.26 -1.49 -23.65
C GLU A 123 10.28 -2.63 -23.48
N ARG A 124 9.96 -3.69 -22.73
CA ARG A 124 10.82 -4.88 -22.64
C ARG A 124 10.73 -5.78 -23.87
N ILE A 125 9.58 -5.79 -24.56
CA ILE A 125 9.39 -6.53 -25.80
C ILE A 125 9.90 -5.71 -26.99
N ASN A 126 9.48 -4.45 -27.08
CA ASN A 126 9.79 -3.51 -28.15
C ASN A 126 10.61 -2.34 -27.61
N ARG A 127 11.89 -2.58 -27.32
CA ARG A 127 12.78 -1.60 -26.66
C ARG A 127 12.93 -0.30 -27.46
N PRO A 128 12.45 0.86 -26.97
CA PRO A 128 12.59 2.12 -27.68
C PRO A 128 14.05 2.57 -27.77
N LYS A 129 14.37 3.40 -28.77
CA LYS A 129 15.72 3.98 -28.90
C LYS A 129 16.05 4.82 -27.66
N GLY A 130 17.20 4.55 -27.04
CA GLY A 130 17.67 5.22 -25.83
C GLY A 130 17.38 4.45 -24.53
N PHE A 131 16.53 3.42 -24.58
CA PHE A 131 16.43 2.41 -23.53
C PHE A 131 17.53 1.37 -23.72
N GLY A 132 17.99 0.79 -22.63
CA GLY A 132 19.08 -0.18 -22.59
C GLY A 132 18.78 -1.37 -21.70
N GLY A 133 19.82 -1.88 -21.04
CA GLY A 133 19.75 -3.14 -20.29
C GLY A 133 18.89 -3.01 -19.04
N ALA A 134 19.10 -1.93 -18.27
CA ALA A 134 18.50 -1.74 -16.95
C ALA A 134 17.08 -1.18 -17.03
N SER A 135 16.85 -0.18 -17.88
CA SER A 135 15.58 0.56 -17.99
C SER A 135 14.33 -0.28 -18.17
N THR A 136 14.43 -1.47 -18.77
CA THR A 136 13.27 -2.31 -19.14
C THR A 136 13.18 -3.59 -18.32
N ASP A 137 14.06 -3.79 -17.34
CA ASP A 137 14.31 -5.10 -16.74
C ASP A 137 13.45 -5.37 -15.50
N ILE A 138 12.16 -5.09 -15.59
CA ILE A 138 11.17 -5.24 -14.52
C ILE A 138 10.09 -6.24 -14.95
N ALA A 139 9.59 -7.04 -14.00
CA ALA A 139 8.51 -7.99 -14.22
C ALA A 139 7.63 -8.13 -12.97
N ILE A 140 6.36 -8.48 -13.17
CA ILE A 140 5.47 -8.94 -12.11
C ILE A 140 5.10 -10.40 -12.40
N LEU A 141 5.16 -11.24 -11.37
CA LEU A 141 4.55 -12.56 -11.37
C LEU A 141 3.20 -12.48 -10.66
N LYS A 142 2.13 -12.92 -11.33
CA LYS A 142 0.83 -13.23 -10.72
C LYS A 142 0.75 -14.75 -10.57
N LEU A 143 0.79 -15.25 -9.33
CA LEU A 143 0.80 -16.68 -9.00
C LEU A 143 -0.35 -16.99 -8.03
N PRO A 144 -0.90 -18.22 -8.02
CA PRO A 144 -1.91 -18.59 -7.03
C PRO A 144 -1.34 -18.48 -5.61
N THR A 145 -2.06 -17.82 -4.72
CA THR A 145 -1.74 -17.74 -3.29
C THR A 145 -1.77 -19.14 -2.69
N HIS A 146 -0.76 -19.47 -1.89
CA HIS A 146 -0.62 -20.76 -1.22
C HIS A 146 -0.65 -20.61 0.31
N ASP A 147 -0.07 -19.53 0.83
CA ASP A 147 0.00 -19.20 2.25
C ASP A 147 0.00 -17.67 2.43
N ILE A 148 -0.31 -17.20 3.63
CA ILE A 148 -0.32 -15.78 3.97
C ILE A 148 1.06 -15.37 4.50
N LEU A 149 1.59 -14.24 4.01
CA LEU A 149 2.87 -13.71 4.47
C LEU A 149 2.69 -13.08 5.86
N THR A 150 3.40 -13.63 6.85
CA THR A 150 3.41 -13.12 8.22
C THR A 150 4.83 -12.78 8.69
N ASP A 151 4.90 -11.98 9.75
CA ASP A 151 6.12 -11.64 10.48
C ASP A 151 6.58 -12.77 11.42
N HIS A 152 7.51 -12.45 12.33
CA HIS A 152 8.07 -13.39 13.30
C HIS A 152 7.06 -13.79 14.40
N GLU A 153 6.10 -12.92 14.68
CA GLU A 153 5.06 -13.04 15.70
C GLU A 153 3.79 -13.71 15.15
N GLY A 154 3.63 -13.77 13.83
CA GLY A 154 2.47 -14.32 13.13
C GLY A 154 1.46 -13.27 12.64
N SER A 155 1.75 -11.97 12.80
CA SER A 155 0.96 -10.86 12.27
C SER A 155 1.16 -10.71 10.76
N LEU A 156 0.21 -10.09 10.07
CA LEU A 156 0.29 -9.86 8.62
C LEU A 156 1.44 -8.89 8.29
N VAL A 157 2.27 -9.22 7.29
CA VAL A 157 3.26 -8.27 6.77
C VAL A 157 2.57 -7.21 5.92
N SER A 158 2.80 -5.94 6.23
CA SER A 158 2.26 -4.80 5.47
C SER A 158 2.70 -4.82 4.00
N LYS A 159 1.77 -4.49 3.09
CA LYS A 159 2.07 -4.32 1.66
C LYS A 159 3.12 -3.20 1.48
N PRO A 160 4.20 -3.43 0.70
CA PRO A 160 5.22 -2.42 0.51
C PRO A 160 4.75 -1.29 -0.42
N ILE A 161 5.25 -0.08 -0.18
CA ILE A 161 4.88 1.11 -0.95
C ILE A 161 5.79 1.22 -2.17
N ILE A 162 5.22 1.42 -3.36
CA ILE A 162 5.94 1.73 -4.60
C ILE A 162 6.13 3.25 -4.68
N ASN A 163 7.36 3.71 -4.91
CA ASN A 163 7.60 5.11 -5.25
C ASN A 163 7.10 5.42 -6.67
N ASP A 164 6.16 6.35 -6.77
CA ASP A 164 5.68 6.95 -8.01
C ASP A 164 6.05 8.45 -8.13
N LYS A 165 6.77 9.00 -7.14
CA LYS A 165 7.47 10.30 -7.22
C LYS A 165 8.82 10.13 -7.92
N PHE A 166 9.39 11.23 -8.42
CA PHE A 166 10.61 11.24 -9.26
C PHE A 166 11.85 11.81 -8.55
N ASP A 167 12.01 11.47 -7.28
CA ASP A 167 12.76 12.19 -6.25
C ASP A 167 13.96 11.41 -5.65
N GLU A 168 14.44 10.36 -6.32
CA GLU A 168 15.36 9.37 -5.72
C GLU A 168 16.85 9.76 -5.73
N LEU A 169 17.23 10.69 -6.61
CA LEU A 169 18.63 11.03 -6.91
C LEU A 169 19.34 11.71 -5.72
N ASN A 170 20.60 11.34 -5.47
CA ASN A 170 21.44 11.79 -4.35
C ASN A 170 20.90 11.44 -2.95
N ARG A 171 19.94 10.53 -2.83
CA ARG A 171 19.44 10.01 -1.54
C ARG A 171 20.00 8.63 -1.23
N LYS A 172 20.06 8.32 0.08
CA LYS A 172 20.40 6.99 0.61
C LYS A 172 19.53 5.93 -0.07
N VAL A 173 20.10 4.77 -0.38
CA VAL A 173 19.36 3.60 -0.86
C VAL A 173 19.78 2.38 -0.06
N MET A 174 18.81 1.54 0.26
CA MET A 174 18.98 0.30 1.00
C MET A 174 18.75 -0.89 0.08
N PHE A 175 19.61 -1.89 0.22
CA PHE A 175 19.57 -3.17 -0.46
C PHE A 175 19.33 -4.26 0.57
N VAL A 176 18.35 -5.12 0.31
CA VAL A 176 18.18 -6.39 0.99
C VAL A 176 17.85 -7.40 -0.07
N GLY A 177 18.70 -8.41 -0.23
CA GLY A 177 18.52 -9.38 -1.30
C GLY A 177 19.21 -10.71 -1.03
N TYR A 178 19.09 -11.57 -2.03
CA TYR A 178 19.70 -12.88 -2.08
C TYR A 178 20.60 -13.09 -3.35
N GLY A 179 21.74 -12.40 -3.50
CA GLY A 179 22.87 -12.65 -4.46
C GLY A 179 24.30 -12.30 -4.00
N GLN A 180 25.33 -13.12 -4.29
CA GLN A 180 26.60 -13.44 -3.54
C GLN A 180 27.23 -12.45 -2.52
N TRP A 181 27.55 -12.95 -1.30
CA TRP A 181 28.29 -12.17 -0.29
C TRP A 181 29.73 -11.88 -0.74
N GLY A 182 30.27 -10.78 -0.24
CA GLY A 182 31.64 -10.37 -0.49
C GLY A 182 32.07 -9.16 0.34
N VAL A 183 33.37 -8.89 0.31
CA VAL A 183 34.03 -7.76 0.95
C VAL A 183 34.91 -7.06 -0.08
N GLY A 184 34.63 -5.78 -0.36
CA GLY A 184 35.39 -4.99 -1.32
C GLY A 184 35.22 -5.50 -2.75
N LEU A 185 36.27 -6.14 -3.26
CA LEU A 185 36.29 -6.80 -4.58
C LEU A 185 36.31 -8.33 -4.50
N ASP A 186 36.45 -8.89 -3.30
CA ASP A 186 36.37 -10.32 -3.06
C ASP A 186 34.90 -10.73 -2.90
N ILE A 187 34.42 -11.67 -3.70
CA ILE A 187 33.02 -12.11 -3.76
C ILE A 187 33.01 -13.61 -3.95
N SER A 188 32.17 -14.32 -3.20
CA SER A 188 32.06 -15.78 -3.36
C SER A 188 30.66 -16.32 -3.13
N GLY A 189 30.25 -17.23 -4.02
CA GLY A 189 29.10 -18.11 -3.77
C GLY A 189 29.28 -19.03 -2.55
N GLY A 190 30.49 -19.15 -2.01
CA GLY A 190 30.77 -19.85 -0.75
C GLY A 190 30.66 -18.99 0.52
N TYR A 191 30.70 -17.65 0.43
CA TYR A 191 30.57 -16.76 1.59
C TYR A 191 29.11 -16.66 2.00
N LYS A 192 28.79 -17.02 3.24
CA LYS A 192 27.41 -17.16 3.76
C LYS A 192 27.46 -17.08 5.30
N PRO A 193 26.34 -16.85 6.01
CA PRO A 193 26.35 -16.92 7.47
C PRO A 193 26.68 -18.33 7.94
N GLU A 194 27.04 -18.46 9.21
CA GLU A 194 27.16 -19.76 9.87
C GLU A 194 25.83 -20.53 9.81
N GLU A 195 24.70 -19.84 10.07
CA GLU A 195 23.37 -20.43 10.09
C GLU A 195 22.30 -19.69 9.25
N GLY A 196 21.29 -20.44 8.83
CA GLY A 196 20.10 -19.94 8.11
C GLY A 196 20.38 -19.51 6.66
N LYS A 197 19.43 -18.75 6.09
CA LYS A 197 19.57 -18.22 4.73
C LYS A 197 20.69 -17.18 4.68
N ARG A 198 21.41 -17.17 3.57
CA ARG A 198 22.26 -16.05 3.20
C ARG A 198 21.34 -14.89 2.81
N ARG A 199 21.35 -13.81 3.57
CA ARG A 199 20.54 -12.60 3.40
C ARG A 199 21.32 -11.48 4.11
N LEU A 200 21.36 -10.27 3.55
CA LEU A 200 22.16 -9.19 4.11
C LEU A 200 21.63 -7.83 3.68
N TYR A 201 21.68 -6.89 4.61
CA TYR A 201 21.42 -5.47 4.40
C TYR A 201 22.68 -4.76 3.90
N GLY A 202 22.50 -3.75 3.07
CA GLY A 202 23.57 -2.82 2.71
C GLY A 202 23.05 -1.49 2.20
N GLU A 203 23.80 -0.41 2.43
CA GLU A 203 23.42 0.91 1.95
C GLU A 203 24.38 1.48 0.89
N SER A 204 23.82 2.33 0.05
CA SER A 204 24.58 3.25 -0.79
C SER A 204 23.78 4.55 -1.00
N GLU A 205 24.05 5.25 -2.08
CA GLU A 205 23.31 6.42 -2.53
C GLU A 205 23.10 6.38 -4.05
N ILE A 206 21.92 6.83 -4.48
CA ILE A 206 21.58 6.95 -5.90
C ILE A 206 22.43 8.05 -6.53
N SER A 207 23.21 7.67 -7.53
CA SER A 207 24.22 8.51 -8.16
C SER A 207 23.95 8.83 -9.62
N SER A 208 22.97 8.16 -10.25
CA SER A 208 22.58 8.42 -11.63
C SER A 208 21.15 7.99 -11.94
N ILE A 209 20.53 8.75 -12.85
CA ILE A 209 19.29 8.43 -13.55
C ILE A 209 19.63 8.47 -15.04
N PHE A 210 19.36 7.40 -15.78
CA PHE A 210 19.85 7.19 -17.15
C PHE A 210 18.83 6.41 -18.01
N GLU A 211 19.19 6.05 -19.25
CA GLU A 211 18.32 5.31 -20.20
C GLU A 211 16.89 5.89 -20.25
N MET A 212 16.75 7.12 -20.75
CA MET A 212 15.46 7.85 -20.82
C MET A 212 14.74 7.98 -19.45
N LYS A 213 15.50 8.14 -18.36
CA LYS A 213 15.03 8.23 -16.96
C LYS A 213 14.41 6.95 -16.38
N HIS A 214 14.54 5.82 -17.07
CA HIS A 214 14.04 4.51 -16.62
C HIS A 214 15.14 3.64 -15.99
N GLY A 215 16.42 3.91 -16.27
CA GLY A 215 17.55 3.31 -15.55
C GLY A 215 17.92 4.12 -14.31
N ILE A 216 18.25 3.43 -13.22
CA ILE A 216 18.72 4.04 -11.95
C ILE A 216 19.99 3.34 -11.46
N GLY A 217 20.94 4.11 -10.90
CA GLY A 217 22.28 3.63 -10.58
C GLY A 217 22.80 4.09 -9.23
N ALA A 218 23.20 3.15 -8.38
CA ALA A 218 23.76 3.41 -7.05
C ALA A 218 25.26 3.07 -7.03
N LYS A 219 26.08 4.01 -6.54
CA LYS A 219 27.55 3.90 -6.61
C LYS A 219 28.09 2.87 -5.63
N TYR A 220 29.32 2.41 -5.81
CA TYR A 220 30.02 1.61 -4.81
C TYR A 220 31.51 1.91 -4.76
N LYS A 221 32.06 1.94 -3.56
CA LYS A 221 33.49 2.15 -3.30
C LYS A 221 34.00 1.04 -2.38
N PRO A 222 34.79 0.07 -2.91
CA PRO A 222 35.20 -1.13 -2.17
C PRO A 222 36.14 -0.88 -0.99
N LYS A 223 36.73 0.32 -0.85
CA LYS A 223 37.75 0.62 0.17
C LYS A 223 37.54 1.97 0.85
N GLY A 224 37.79 2.00 2.16
CA GLY A 224 37.82 3.19 3.02
C GLY A 224 36.43 3.81 3.31
N LYS A 225 36.35 4.60 4.39
CA LYS A 225 35.12 5.27 4.85
C LYS A 225 34.40 6.02 3.73
N THR A 226 33.10 5.75 3.57
CA THR A 226 32.26 6.26 2.49
C THR A 226 30.79 5.92 2.73
N LYS A 227 29.87 6.72 2.18
CA LYS A 227 28.44 6.41 2.11
C LYS A 227 28.06 5.42 0.99
N TYR A 228 28.97 5.12 0.05
CA TYR A 228 28.76 4.19 -1.06
C TYR A 228 29.26 2.77 -0.71
N TRP A 229 28.86 2.23 0.44
CA TRP A 229 29.56 1.12 1.10
C TRP A 229 29.02 -0.28 0.78
N ALA A 230 27.84 -0.40 0.16
CA ALA A 230 27.33 -1.67 -0.35
C ALA A 230 27.00 -1.64 -1.86
N ARG A 231 26.94 -2.83 -2.46
CA ARG A 231 26.35 -3.06 -3.78
C ARG A 231 25.77 -4.47 -3.87
N LEU A 232 25.02 -4.66 -4.95
CA LEU A 232 24.39 -5.92 -5.29
C LEU A 232 25.40 -6.85 -6.00
N ALA A 233 25.07 -8.13 -6.03
CA ALA A 233 25.88 -9.20 -6.58
C ALA A 233 25.02 -10.31 -7.25
N PRO A 234 25.64 -11.29 -7.94
CA PRO A 234 24.90 -12.30 -8.69
C PRO A 234 23.88 -13.08 -7.84
N GLY A 235 22.59 -12.95 -8.18
CA GLY A 235 21.42 -13.47 -7.47
C GLY A 235 20.53 -12.40 -6.82
N ASP A 236 21.04 -11.18 -6.61
CA ASP A 236 20.25 -10.05 -6.12
C ASP A 236 19.37 -9.48 -7.24
N SER A 237 19.54 -9.97 -8.47
CA SER A 237 18.65 -9.77 -9.60
C SER A 237 17.19 -9.90 -9.17
N GLY A 238 16.38 -8.91 -9.51
CA GLY A 238 14.98 -8.80 -9.11
C GLY A 238 14.72 -8.28 -7.70
N SER A 239 15.74 -8.07 -6.86
CA SER A 239 15.59 -7.40 -5.56
C SER A 239 15.02 -6.00 -5.71
N ALA A 240 14.04 -5.66 -4.87
CA ALA A 240 13.68 -4.27 -4.61
C ALA A 240 14.88 -3.49 -4.04
N TRP A 241 14.95 -2.20 -4.37
CA TRP A 241 15.79 -1.19 -3.71
C TRP A 241 14.88 -0.24 -2.96
N TRP A 242 15.31 0.22 -1.79
CA TRP A 242 14.43 0.95 -0.88
C TRP A 242 15.01 2.32 -0.49
N GLN A 243 14.13 3.30 -0.27
CA GLN A 243 14.48 4.61 0.32
C GLN A 243 13.49 4.96 1.43
N ASP A 244 13.92 5.82 2.34
CA ASP A 244 13.06 6.51 3.30
C ASP A 244 12.49 7.78 2.64
N ASN A 245 11.18 8.01 2.78
CA ASN A 245 10.46 9.16 2.24
C ASN A 245 9.39 9.62 3.24
N LYS A 246 9.68 10.64 4.04
CA LYS A 246 8.72 11.23 5.01
C LYS A 246 8.12 10.19 5.98
N GLY A 247 8.99 9.33 6.52
CA GLY A 247 8.61 8.19 7.37
C GLY A 247 8.25 6.90 6.63
N HIS A 248 7.93 6.95 5.33
CA HIS A 248 7.58 5.76 4.55
C HIS A 248 8.79 5.07 3.93
N ARG A 249 8.85 3.73 4.04
CA ARG A 249 9.84 2.89 3.36
C ARG A 249 9.33 2.49 1.97
N VAL A 250 9.88 3.09 0.93
CA VAL A 250 9.39 2.96 -0.46
C VAL A 250 10.34 2.17 -1.35
N ILE A 251 9.80 1.30 -2.21
CA ILE A 251 10.52 0.65 -3.30
C ILE A 251 10.78 1.68 -4.41
N ILE A 252 12.02 1.81 -4.85
CA ILE A 252 12.43 2.75 -5.92
C ILE A 252 12.97 2.08 -7.18
N ALA A 253 13.42 0.83 -7.09
CA ALA A 253 14.00 0.12 -8.23
C ALA A 253 13.89 -1.41 -8.09
N THR A 254 14.08 -2.11 -9.21
CA THR A 254 14.37 -3.55 -9.24
C THR A 254 15.77 -3.80 -9.80
N THR A 255 16.53 -4.72 -9.19
CA THR A 255 17.91 -5.01 -9.58
C THR A 255 18.00 -5.66 -10.96
N ASN A 256 18.67 -4.96 -11.89
CA ASN A 256 19.07 -5.51 -13.18
C ASN A 256 20.47 -6.14 -13.12
N GLY A 257 21.41 -5.51 -12.41
CA GLY A 257 22.80 -5.96 -12.37
C GLY A 257 23.74 -4.86 -11.87
N GLY A 258 24.94 -4.79 -12.45
CA GLY A 258 25.92 -3.77 -12.09
C GLY A 258 27.35 -4.06 -12.56
N SER A 259 28.30 -3.45 -11.87
CA SER A 259 29.74 -3.61 -12.03
C SER A 259 30.43 -3.64 -10.65
N THR A 260 31.75 -3.79 -10.62
CA THR A 260 32.55 -3.73 -9.38
C THR A 260 32.52 -2.38 -8.66
N LYS A 261 31.83 -1.35 -9.20
CA LYS A 261 31.74 0.02 -8.65
C LYS A 261 30.33 0.65 -8.75
N LEU A 262 29.32 -0.11 -9.17
CA LEU A 262 27.96 0.42 -9.45
C LEU A 262 26.93 -0.71 -9.40
N SER A 263 25.80 -0.49 -8.71
CA SER A 263 24.55 -1.25 -8.87
C SER A 263 23.66 -0.56 -9.91
N THR A 264 22.93 -1.31 -10.74
CA THR A 264 21.97 -0.78 -11.72
C THR A 264 20.61 -1.49 -11.66
N GLY A 265 19.52 -0.74 -11.82
CA GLY A 265 18.17 -1.26 -11.78
C GLY A 265 17.20 -0.56 -12.73
N ALA A 266 16.01 -1.16 -12.88
CA ALA A 266 14.85 -0.52 -13.50
C ALA A 266 14.14 0.33 -12.44
N ARG A 267 13.92 1.61 -12.72
CA ARG A 267 13.34 2.59 -11.79
C ARG A 267 11.82 2.45 -11.73
N VAL A 268 11.25 2.06 -10.59
CA VAL A 268 9.82 1.70 -10.51
C VAL A 268 8.89 2.88 -10.71
N ALA A 269 9.32 4.11 -10.44
CA ALA A 269 8.52 5.32 -10.66
C ALA A 269 8.10 5.53 -12.13
N GLN A 270 8.89 5.04 -13.11
CA GLN A 270 8.47 5.06 -14.53
C GLN A 270 7.45 3.96 -14.87
N TYR A 271 7.24 3.02 -13.95
CA TYR A 271 6.41 1.83 -14.12
C TYR A 271 5.24 1.76 -13.15
N ALA A 272 5.06 2.72 -12.23
CA ALA A 272 4.04 2.68 -11.18
C ALA A 272 2.62 2.48 -11.74
N SER A 273 2.25 3.19 -12.81
CA SER A 273 0.94 3.00 -13.48
C SER A 273 0.80 1.59 -14.07
N TRP A 274 1.85 1.07 -14.71
CA TRP A 274 1.86 -0.30 -15.27
C TRP A 274 1.82 -1.37 -14.16
N ILE A 275 2.47 -1.14 -13.02
CA ILE A 275 2.37 -2.00 -11.84
C ILE A 275 0.91 -2.02 -11.36
N LYS A 276 0.25 -0.86 -11.29
CA LYS A 276 -1.15 -0.73 -10.88
C LYS A 276 -2.15 -1.34 -11.87
N GLU A 277 -1.89 -1.26 -13.17
CA GLU A 277 -2.68 -1.96 -14.21
C GLU A 277 -2.68 -3.49 -14.03
N ILE A 278 -1.62 -4.06 -13.43
CA ILE A 278 -1.48 -5.50 -13.18
C ILE A 278 -2.00 -5.89 -11.80
N TYR A 279 -1.70 -5.08 -10.78
CA TYR A 279 -2.11 -5.27 -9.39
C TYR A 279 -2.66 -3.95 -8.87
N ASN A 280 -3.98 -3.81 -8.90
CA ASN A 280 -4.64 -2.54 -8.61
C ASN A 280 -4.50 -2.10 -7.15
N ASP A 281 -4.44 -3.05 -6.21
CA ASP A 281 -4.34 -2.80 -4.76
C ASP A 281 -2.88 -2.66 -4.30
N VAL A 282 -2.02 -2.16 -5.20
CA VAL A 282 -0.64 -1.78 -4.91
C VAL A 282 -0.59 -0.43 -4.20
N ASN A 283 0.11 -0.37 -3.07
CA ASN A 283 0.32 0.88 -2.35
C ASN A 283 1.27 1.76 -3.16
N LEU A 284 0.83 2.96 -3.57
CA LEU A 284 1.66 3.97 -4.23
C LEU A 284 1.93 5.13 -3.26
N LEU A 285 3.14 5.70 -3.28
CA LEU A 285 3.51 6.81 -2.39
C LEU A 285 2.62 8.06 -2.55
N SER A 286 2.10 8.33 -3.75
CA SER A 286 1.12 9.42 -3.96
C SER A 286 -0.25 9.20 -3.28
N ARG A 287 -0.49 7.99 -2.75
CA ARG A 287 -1.76 7.54 -2.13
C ARG A 287 -1.63 7.21 -0.66
N THR A 288 -0.42 7.25 -0.11
CA THR A 288 -0.19 7.06 1.32
C THR A 288 -0.28 8.40 2.04
N PHE A 289 -1.05 8.46 3.11
CA PHE A 289 -1.04 9.58 4.04
C PHE A 289 0.25 9.57 4.86
N LEU A 290 0.75 10.75 5.22
CA LEU A 290 1.79 10.92 6.22
C LEU A 290 1.14 10.86 7.62
N SER A 291 1.77 10.20 8.58
CA SER A 291 1.32 10.30 9.97
C SER A 291 1.75 11.64 10.54
N ILE A 292 0.84 12.34 11.22
CA ILE A 292 1.21 13.46 12.09
C ILE A 292 1.72 12.88 13.42
N ASP A 293 3.03 12.60 13.49
CA ASP A 293 3.73 12.44 14.77
C ASP A 293 4.64 13.67 15.04
N SER A 294 5.12 13.82 16.27
CA SER A 294 5.95 14.97 16.69
C SER A 294 7.34 15.01 16.05
N ASP A 295 7.76 13.91 15.42
CA ASP A 295 9.15 13.63 15.08
C ASP A 295 9.38 13.70 13.55
N ASN A 296 8.33 13.52 12.74
CA ASN A 296 8.36 13.44 11.28
C ASN A 296 8.07 14.79 10.59
N LYS A 297 8.98 15.76 10.75
CA LYS A 297 8.85 17.15 10.25
C LYS A 297 9.21 17.34 8.76
N GLU A 298 9.08 16.29 7.94
CA GLU A 298 9.54 16.28 6.52
C GLU A 298 8.46 16.67 5.49
N GLY A 299 7.38 17.32 5.93
CA GLY A 299 6.27 17.75 5.07
C GLY A 299 6.64 18.79 4.02
N GLU A 300 5.99 18.71 2.86
CA GLU A 300 5.99 19.73 1.81
C GLU A 300 4.55 20.15 1.51
N VAL A 301 4.36 21.39 1.03
CA VAL A 301 3.04 21.88 0.64
C VAL A 301 2.41 20.99 -0.44
N GLY A 302 1.20 20.50 -0.19
CA GLY A 302 0.47 19.53 -1.01
C GLY A 302 0.64 18.06 -0.58
N ASP A 303 1.41 17.77 0.48
CA ASP A 303 1.33 16.45 1.14
C ASP A 303 0.02 16.30 1.92
N TYR A 304 -0.43 15.05 2.03
CA TYR A 304 -1.66 14.66 2.70
C TYR A 304 -1.31 13.86 3.95
N TYR A 305 -1.97 14.18 5.04
CA TYR A 305 -1.72 13.63 6.36
C TYR A 305 -2.97 12.94 6.90
N GLU A 306 -2.75 11.89 7.69
CA GLU A 306 -3.77 11.22 8.51
C GLU A 306 -3.51 11.54 9.98
N PHE A 307 -4.56 11.95 10.68
CA PHE A 307 -4.55 12.28 12.10
C PHE A 307 -5.57 11.43 12.83
N TYR A 308 -5.12 10.65 13.82
CA TYR A 308 -6.02 9.87 14.67
C TYR A 308 -6.45 10.73 15.87
N ASN A 309 -7.70 11.19 15.87
CA ASN A 309 -8.23 11.94 16.99
C ASN A 309 -8.49 11.03 18.22
N ASN A 310 -8.79 11.63 19.38
CA ASN A 310 -9.03 10.88 20.62
C ASN A 310 -10.24 9.92 20.53
N ASP A 311 -11.17 10.19 19.63
CA ASP A 311 -12.36 9.37 19.37
C ASP A 311 -12.08 8.19 18.42
N LYS A 312 -10.80 8.00 18.02
CA LYS A 312 -10.29 6.96 17.11
C LYS A 312 -10.82 7.05 15.68
N CYS A 313 -11.14 8.26 15.25
CA CYS A 313 -11.48 8.56 13.87
C CYS A 313 -10.25 9.16 13.19
N SER A 314 -9.91 8.62 12.02
CA SER A 314 -8.95 9.26 11.13
C SER A 314 -9.57 10.53 10.55
N GLU A 315 -8.87 11.64 10.65
CA GLU A 315 -9.10 12.86 9.90
C GLU A 315 -7.96 13.06 8.89
N TYR A 316 -8.27 13.63 7.73
CA TYR A 316 -7.34 13.83 6.63
C TYR A 316 -7.13 15.31 6.37
N TYR A 317 -5.87 15.74 6.31
CA TYR A 317 -5.48 17.14 6.11
C TYR A 317 -4.50 17.28 4.94
N GLU A 318 -4.59 18.38 4.21
CA GLU A 318 -3.57 18.82 3.25
C GLU A 318 -2.74 19.95 3.86
N LEU A 319 -1.42 19.84 3.78
CA LEU A 319 -0.51 20.89 4.20
C LEU A 319 -0.48 21.98 3.11
N ILE A 320 -1.12 23.13 3.36
CA ILE A 320 -1.25 24.24 2.40
C ILE A 320 -0.18 25.33 2.58
N SER A 321 0.46 25.41 3.75
CA SER A 321 1.53 26.40 4.02
C SER A 321 2.53 25.90 5.06
N LEU A 322 3.82 26.15 4.80
CA LEU A 322 4.92 25.96 5.73
C LEU A 322 5.32 27.31 6.34
N ASP A 323 4.99 27.51 7.62
CA ASP A 323 5.63 28.51 8.47
C ASP A 323 6.44 27.82 9.58
N ASN A 324 7.01 28.57 10.52
CA ASN A 324 7.90 28.02 11.54
C ASN A 324 7.19 27.17 12.62
N ASN A 325 5.85 27.16 12.65
CA ASN A 325 5.04 26.57 13.72
C ASN A 325 3.94 25.65 13.14
N TYR A 326 4.07 25.21 11.89
CA TYR A 326 3.04 24.41 11.21
C TYR A 326 2.73 23.10 11.96
N ASP A 327 3.73 22.53 12.62
CA ASP A 327 3.64 21.34 13.47
C ASP A 327 3.07 21.62 14.87
N GLU A 328 3.16 22.84 15.39
CA GLU A 328 2.46 23.25 16.62
C GLU A 328 0.97 23.55 16.37
N ASN A 329 0.61 23.86 15.12
CA ASN A 329 -0.73 24.27 14.69
C ASN A 329 -1.51 23.14 13.97
N ILE A 330 -1.31 21.87 14.34
CA ILE A 330 -2.14 20.77 13.82
C ILE A 330 -3.61 21.02 14.26
N PRO A 331 -4.60 21.00 13.36
CA PRO A 331 -6.01 21.13 13.75
C PRO A 331 -6.41 20.00 14.70
N MET A 332 -7.00 20.34 15.84
CA MET A 332 -7.66 19.40 16.76
C MET A 332 -9.17 19.28 16.48
N THR A 333 -9.63 19.96 15.43
CA THR A 333 -11.01 20.08 14.96
C THR A 333 -10.98 20.00 13.44
N SER A 334 -12.08 19.57 12.84
CA SER A 334 -12.29 19.45 11.40
C SER A 334 -12.39 20.81 10.67
N GLU A 335 -11.54 21.78 11.04
CA GLU A 335 -11.50 23.16 10.58
C GLU A 335 -10.17 23.51 9.90
N ASP A 336 -10.22 24.35 8.86
CA ASP A 336 -9.03 24.89 8.20
C ASP A 336 -8.28 25.89 9.10
N ASN A 337 -6.96 25.97 8.94
CA ASN A 337 -6.15 27.02 9.55
C ASN A 337 -5.08 27.58 8.59
N ALA A 338 -4.11 28.35 9.10
CA ALA A 338 -3.10 29.02 8.28
C ALA A 338 -2.15 28.05 7.54
N ASN A 339 -2.00 26.82 8.04
CA ASN A 339 -1.06 25.82 7.55
C ASN A 339 -1.77 24.60 6.95
N TRP A 340 -2.93 24.25 7.48
CA TRP A 340 -3.62 23.00 7.21
C TRP A 340 -5.02 23.25 6.65
N GLN A 341 -5.41 22.45 5.66
CA GLN A 341 -6.76 22.42 5.13
C GLN A 341 -7.38 21.05 5.40
N PHE A 342 -8.56 21.02 6.00
CA PHE A 342 -9.32 19.80 6.25
C PHE A 342 -9.79 19.21 4.91
N ARG A 343 -9.51 17.93 4.72
CA ARG A 343 -9.82 17.17 3.50
C ARG A 343 -10.72 15.96 3.76
N GLY A 344 -11.13 15.67 5.00
CA GLY A 344 -12.13 14.65 5.28
C GLY A 344 -11.82 13.79 6.50
N PRO A 345 -12.46 12.62 6.66
CA PRO A 345 -13.32 11.97 5.70
C PRO A 345 -14.66 12.68 5.53
N PHE A 346 -15.02 12.98 4.28
CA PHE A 346 -16.38 13.33 3.92
C PHE A 346 -17.16 12.06 3.56
N PHE A 347 -18.47 12.06 3.76
CA PHE A 347 -19.33 10.97 3.31
C PHE A 347 -19.97 11.34 1.98
N GLU A 348 -20.23 10.33 1.15
CA GLU A 348 -20.69 10.52 -0.23
C GLU A 348 -21.94 11.41 -0.34
N HIS A 349 -22.92 11.28 0.54
CA HIS A 349 -24.16 12.06 0.46
C HIS A 349 -24.10 13.44 1.13
N ASN A 350 -22.96 13.81 1.71
CA ASN A 350 -22.91 14.83 2.77
C ASN A 350 -22.13 16.10 2.41
N LYS A 351 -21.64 16.24 1.17
CA LYS A 351 -20.92 17.44 0.70
C LYS A 351 -21.41 17.85 -0.70
N GLU A 352 -22.11 18.98 -0.78
CA GLU A 352 -22.58 19.55 -2.06
C GLU A 352 -21.44 20.23 -2.84
N ASP A 353 -20.57 20.96 -2.15
CA ASP A 353 -19.42 21.66 -2.74
C ASP A 353 -18.17 20.75 -2.78
N LEU A 354 -18.05 19.94 -3.82
CA LEU A 354 -16.90 19.05 -4.05
C LEU A 354 -15.61 19.84 -4.39
N VAL A 355 -14.56 19.72 -3.56
CA VAL A 355 -13.27 20.39 -3.77
C VAL A 355 -12.18 19.37 -4.14
N MET A 356 -11.38 19.70 -5.17
CA MET A 356 -10.24 18.87 -5.55
C MET A 356 -9.30 18.68 -4.36
N GLY A 357 -8.94 17.43 -4.08
CA GLY A 357 -8.16 17.04 -2.90
C GLY A 357 -8.98 16.34 -1.83
N ASP A 358 -10.30 16.58 -1.76
CA ASP A 358 -11.18 15.98 -0.75
C ASP A 358 -11.09 14.45 -0.73
N ILE A 359 -11.03 13.90 0.48
CA ILE A 359 -11.03 12.48 0.83
C ILE A 359 -12.43 12.09 1.28
N PHE A 360 -13.02 11.13 0.56
CA PHE A 360 -14.32 10.57 0.83
C PHE A 360 -14.19 9.15 1.38
N LEU A 361 -15.06 8.84 2.34
CA LEU A 361 -15.32 7.49 2.82
C LEU A 361 -16.59 6.97 2.14
N TYR A 362 -16.45 5.88 1.41
CA TYR A 362 -17.48 5.26 0.59
C TYR A 362 -17.87 3.91 1.19
N ASP A 363 -19.16 3.68 1.45
CA ASP A 363 -19.69 2.38 1.88
C ASP A 363 -19.93 1.54 0.62
N ASN A 364 -18.96 0.70 0.23
CA ASN A 364 -19.03 0.02 -1.05
C ASN A 364 -19.99 -1.20 -0.98
N PRO A 365 -21.15 -1.17 -1.67
CA PRO A 365 -22.17 -2.21 -1.57
C PRO A 365 -21.80 -3.52 -2.29
N ILE A 366 -20.63 -3.58 -2.95
CA ILE A 366 -20.11 -4.77 -3.64
C ILE A 366 -19.11 -5.51 -2.74
N SER A 367 -18.22 -4.79 -2.05
CA SER A 367 -17.23 -5.36 -1.13
C SER A 367 -17.73 -5.51 0.30
N ASN A 368 -18.76 -4.74 0.71
CA ASN A 368 -19.13 -4.51 2.11
C ASN A 368 -17.95 -3.97 2.95
N GLU A 369 -17.10 -3.14 2.34
CA GLU A 369 -15.97 -2.48 2.98
C GLU A 369 -16.12 -0.96 2.90
N MET A 370 -15.62 -0.26 3.93
CA MET A 370 -15.45 1.18 3.88
C MET A 370 -14.20 1.49 3.06
N GLU A 371 -14.33 2.26 1.98
CA GLU A 371 -13.28 2.53 1.01
C GLU A 371 -12.96 4.04 0.95
N LEU A 372 -11.68 4.39 0.87
CA LEU A 372 -11.21 5.77 0.78
C LEU A 372 -10.97 6.17 -0.67
N PHE A 373 -11.55 7.30 -1.08
CA PHE A 373 -11.37 7.88 -2.40
C PHE A 373 -10.96 9.35 -2.33
N LYS A 374 -10.01 9.77 -3.16
CA LYS A 374 -9.58 11.16 -3.30
C LYS A 374 -10.13 11.77 -4.58
N LEU A 375 -10.79 12.92 -4.49
CA LEU A 375 -11.25 13.67 -5.65
C LEU A 375 -10.07 14.39 -6.34
N ILE A 376 -9.90 14.15 -7.64
CA ILE A 376 -8.83 14.76 -8.46
C ILE A 376 -9.33 15.65 -9.60
N ALA A 377 -10.60 15.53 -9.99
CA ALA A 377 -11.19 16.42 -10.98
C ALA A 377 -12.72 16.47 -10.82
N PRO A 378 -13.29 17.51 -10.16
CA PRO A 378 -14.73 17.72 -10.19
C PRO A 378 -15.17 18.04 -11.62
N LYS A 379 -16.03 17.19 -12.20
CA LYS A 379 -16.78 17.54 -13.41
C LYS A 379 -17.91 18.51 -13.05
N ASN A 380 -18.36 19.27 -14.05
CA ASN A 380 -19.64 19.97 -13.95
C ASN A 380 -20.75 18.91 -13.75
N ASN A 381 -21.41 18.94 -12.59
CA ASN A 381 -22.33 17.91 -12.10
C ASN A 381 -21.68 16.58 -11.66
N ASP A 382 -20.41 16.54 -11.23
CA ASP A 382 -19.96 15.38 -10.45
C ASP A 382 -20.72 15.38 -9.12
N THR A 383 -21.54 14.35 -8.95
CA THR A 383 -21.98 13.84 -7.66
C THR A 383 -21.08 12.69 -7.26
N THR A 384 -21.15 12.29 -6.00
CA THR A 384 -20.46 11.13 -5.46
C THR A 384 -20.99 9.79 -6.01
N ASP A 385 -22.14 9.80 -6.69
CA ASP A 385 -22.66 8.67 -7.50
C ASP A 385 -21.65 8.14 -8.54
N ASN A 386 -20.62 8.93 -8.88
CA ASN A 386 -19.54 8.55 -9.80
C ASN A 386 -18.32 7.90 -9.12
N ILE A 387 -18.36 7.60 -7.81
CA ILE A 387 -17.29 6.84 -7.10
C ILE A 387 -17.26 5.39 -7.64
N PRO A 388 -16.10 4.86 -8.06
CA PRO A 388 -16.01 3.49 -8.58
C PRO A 388 -16.15 2.40 -7.50
N SER A 389 -17.23 1.63 -7.53
CA SER A 389 -17.46 0.49 -6.63
C SER A 389 -16.59 -0.76 -6.87
N ASN A 390 -15.54 -0.63 -7.69
CA ASN A 390 -14.65 -1.71 -8.10
C ASN A 390 -13.20 -1.49 -7.65
N LYS A 391 -12.96 -0.67 -6.61
CA LYS A 391 -11.63 -0.32 -6.07
C LYS A 391 -10.69 0.33 -7.10
N HIS A 392 -11.18 0.79 -8.25
CA HIS A 392 -10.35 1.39 -9.31
C HIS A 392 -10.41 2.93 -9.31
N ASP A 393 -9.44 3.54 -10.00
CA ASP A 393 -9.48 4.97 -10.31
C ASP A 393 -10.44 5.24 -11.47
N ASN A 394 -10.95 6.47 -11.56
CA ASN A 394 -11.55 7.00 -12.78
C ASN A 394 -11.06 8.44 -13.04
N ASN A 395 -11.66 9.13 -14.00
CA ASN A 395 -11.23 10.48 -14.38
C ASN A 395 -11.46 11.55 -13.29
N SER A 396 -12.28 11.27 -12.28
CA SER A 396 -12.60 12.18 -11.16
C SER A 396 -12.02 11.70 -9.83
N TRP A 397 -11.86 10.39 -9.63
CA TRP A 397 -11.58 9.76 -8.34
C TRP A 397 -10.34 8.87 -8.38
N ILE A 398 -9.50 8.97 -7.34
CA ILE A 398 -8.40 8.05 -7.05
C ILE A 398 -8.81 7.14 -5.88
N TYR A 399 -8.74 5.83 -6.06
CA TYR A 399 -8.87 4.88 -4.94
C TYR A 399 -7.62 4.92 -4.07
N MET A 400 -7.78 5.15 -2.77
CA MET A 400 -6.69 5.28 -1.79
C MET A 400 -6.47 3.97 -1.02
N GLY A 401 -7.52 3.19 -0.79
CA GLY A 401 -7.48 1.89 -0.09
C GLY A 401 -8.77 1.59 0.67
N THR A 402 -8.84 0.41 1.28
CA THR A 402 -9.83 0.10 2.33
C THR A 402 -9.48 0.90 3.59
N SER A 403 -10.48 1.43 4.30
CA SER A 403 -10.30 2.12 5.58
C SER A 403 -10.21 1.13 6.74
N ASP A 404 -9.35 1.40 7.72
CA ASP A 404 -9.31 0.65 8.97
C ASP A 404 -10.47 1.00 9.94
N ILE A 405 -11.34 1.96 9.57
CA ILE A 405 -12.49 2.37 10.39
C ILE A 405 -13.70 1.48 10.10
N SER A 406 -14.16 0.72 11.10
CA SER A 406 -15.41 -0.04 11.02
C SER A 406 -16.65 0.84 11.13
N PHE A 407 -17.78 0.40 10.57
CA PHE A 407 -19.05 1.15 10.59
C PHE A 407 -19.48 1.58 12.01
N THR A 408 -19.26 0.72 13.02
CA THR A 408 -19.56 1.03 14.42
C THR A 408 -18.64 2.11 15.03
N GLN A 409 -17.43 2.30 14.50
CA GLN A 409 -16.57 3.43 14.89
C GLN A 409 -17.04 4.73 14.21
N LEU A 410 -17.61 4.65 13.00
CA LEU A 410 -18.15 5.84 12.30
C LEU A 410 -19.30 6.46 13.09
N GLU A 411 -20.17 5.67 13.72
CA GLU A 411 -21.24 6.16 14.60
C GLU A 411 -20.72 7.02 15.78
N SER A 412 -19.46 6.86 16.18
CA SER A 412 -18.81 7.72 17.19
C SER A 412 -18.04 8.91 16.61
N CYS A 413 -17.86 9.01 15.29
CA CYS A 413 -17.09 10.09 14.67
C CYS A 413 -17.92 11.39 14.54
N PRO A 414 -17.50 12.52 15.12
CA PRO A 414 -18.22 13.79 15.01
C PRO A 414 -18.48 14.24 13.57
N ALA A 415 -17.53 14.00 12.65
CA ALA A 415 -17.68 14.30 11.23
C ALA A 415 -18.83 13.50 10.57
N TYR A 416 -19.12 12.28 11.04
CA TYR A 416 -20.26 11.48 10.56
C TYR A 416 -21.57 11.91 11.23
N THR A 417 -21.60 12.00 12.56
CA THR A 417 -22.83 12.29 13.32
C THR A 417 -23.39 13.68 13.01
N ASN A 418 -22.53 14.66 12.77
CA ASN A 418 -22.94 16.01 12.36
C ASN A 418 -23.40 16.10 10.89
N SER A 419 -23.08 15.11 10.07
CA SER A 419 -23.37 15.12 8.63
C SER A 419 -24.48 14.14 8.21
N LEU A 420 -24.87 13.21 9.08
CA LEU A 420 -26.13 12.48 8.93
C LEU A 420 -27.30 13.47 8.79
N PRO A 421 -28.27 13.21 7.87
CA PRO A 421 -29.49 13.99 7.79
C PRO A 421 -30.17 13.99 9.16
N GLN A 422 -30.21 15.16 9.81
CA GLN A 422 -30.97 15.31 11.04
C GLN A 422 -32.40 14.84 10.74
N PRO A 423 -32.98 13.94 11.55
CA PRO A 423 -34.37 13.54 11.34
C PRO A 423 -35.20 14.81 11.25
N PRO A 424 -36.11 14.93 10.27
CA PRO A 424 -36.85 16.16 10.05
C PRO A 424 -37.42 16.58 11.39
N ILE A 425 -37.10 17.81 11.82
CA ILE A 425 -37.50 18.30 13.13
C ILE A 425 -39.02 18.15 13.16
N THR A 426 -39.49 17.11 13.82
CA THR A 426 -40.84 17.09 14.36
C THR A 426 -40.80 18.22 15.35
N GLU A 427 -41.26 19.39 14.90
CA GLU A 427 -41.92 20.31 15.79
C GLU A 427 -42.84 19.41 16.62
N HIS A 428 -42.50 19.28 17.90
CA HIS A 428 -43.52 19.07 18.90
C HIS A 428 -44.39 20.32 18.80
N ILE A 429 -45.27 20.34 17.79
CA ILE A 429 -46.59 20.95 17.91
C ILE A 429 -47.06 20.39 19.24
N ASP A 430 -47.14 21.28 20.23
CA ASP A 430 -47.48 20.89 21.57
C ASP A 430 -48.97 20.54 21.54
N LEU A 431 -49.24 19.30 21.13
CA LEU A 431 -50.59 18.81 20.91
C LEU A 431 -51.36 18.84 22.23
N GLU A 432 -50.69 18.85 23.38
CA GLU A 432 -51.34 19.15 24.65
C GLU A 432 -51.91 20.58 24.68
N GLU A 433 -51.20 21.61 24.19
CA GLU A 433 -51.71 22.99 24.17
C GLU A 433 -52.84 23.17 23.14
N GLU A 434 -52.71 22.63 21.92
CA GLU A 434 -53.76 22.72 20.89
C GLU A 434 -54.99 21.81 21.18
N ILE A 435 -54.79 20.69 21.91
CA ILE A 435 -55.90 19.87 22.41
C ILE A 435 -56.56 20.55 23.61
N ASN A 436 -55.82 21.12 24.56
CA ASN A 436 -56.40 21.79 25.72
C ASN A 436 -57.25 23.01 25.30
N GLU A 437 -56.75 23.85 24.38
CA GLU A 437 -57.52 24.99 23.86
C GLU A 437 -58.81 24.54 23.15
N LYS A 438 -58.78 23.41 22.41
CA LYS A 438 -59.98 22.85 21.76
C LYS A 438 -60.92 22.11 22.72
N VAL A 439 -60.40 21.51 23.79
CA VAL A 439 -61.19 20.81 24.82
C VAL A 439 -61.97 21.82 25.66
N ASP A 440 -61.39 22.95 26.05
CA ASP A 440 -62.10 24.00 26.78
C ASP A 440 -63.24 24.61 25.94
N VAL A 441 -63.03 24.83 24.64
CA VAL A 441 -64.08 25.31 23.72
C VAL A 441 -65.24 24.30 23.58
N VAL A 442 -64.97 22.99 23.62
CA VAL A 442 -66.02 21.95 23.59
C VAL A 442 -66.75 21.87 24.94
N LEU A 443 -66.04 21.95 26.07
CA LEU A 443 -66.62 21.88 27.41
C LEU A 443 -67.52 23.08 27.76
N GLU A 444 -67.29 24.26 27.16
CA GLU A 444 -68.24 25.37 27.25
C GLU A 444 -69.51 25.15 26.42
N GLN A 445 -69.44 24.47 25.27
CA GLN A 445 -70.61 24.17 24.44
C GLN A 445 -71.48 23.02 25.00
N GLU A 446 -70.91 22.05 25.71
CA GLU A 446 -71.65 20.90 26.23
C GLU A 446 -72.61 21.20 27.40
N LYS A 447 -72.56 22.39 28.01
CA LYS A 447 -73.52 22.82 29.05
C LYS A 447 -74.98 23.01 28.60
N SER A 448 -75.34 22.63 27.37
CA SER A 448 -76.69 22.87 26.81
C SER A 448 -77.42 21.67 26.15
N SER A 449 -76.90 20.44 26.15
CA SER A 449 -77.71 19.30 25.62
C SER A 449 -77.47 17.92 26.27
N ASP A 450 -78.40 17.49 27.14
CA ASP A 450 -78.48 16.14 27.75
C ASP A 450 -78.89 15.01 26.75
N SER A 451 -78.54 15.13 25.47
CA SER A 451 -78.97 14.21 24.40
C SER A 451 -77.81 13.61 23.58
N LEU A 452 -76.59 14.15 23.71
CA LEU A 452 -75.47 13.78 22.83
C LEU A 452 -74.55 12.69 23.39
N VAL A 453 -74.45 12.56 24.72
CA VAL A 453 -73.51 11.69 25.44
C VAL A 453 -73.59 10.21 24.97
N ASN A 454 -74.80 9.68 24.75
CA ASN A 454 -75.00 8.29 24.30
C ASN A 454 -74.63 8.04 22.82
N LYS A 455 -74.34 9.07 22.01
CA LYS A 455 -73.85 8.89 20.63
C LYS A 455 -72.32 8.97 20.53
N ILE A 456 -71.67 9.71 21.42
CA ILE A 456 -70.21 9.90 21.39
C ILE A 456 -69.48 8.65 21.89
N LEU A 457 -69.99 7.99 22.94
CA LEU A 457 -69.44 6.72 23.47
C LEU A 457 -69.30 5.63 22.39
N ILE A 458 -70.29 5.49 21.51
CA ILE A 458 -70.26 4.52 20.39
C ILE A 458 -69.24 4.90 19.31
N SER A 459 -68.90 6.18 19.17
CA SER A 459 -67.90 6.65 18.20
C SER A 459 -66.47 6.38 18.69
N ILE A 460 -66.21 6.60 19.99
CA ILE A 460 -64.88 6.44 20.60
C ILE A 460 -64.46 4.96 20.62
N GLU A 461 -65.36 4.02 20.93
CA GLU A 461 -65.06 2.58 20.86
C GLU A 461 -64.63 2.14 19.46
N ASN A 462 -65.26 2.68 18.41
CA ASN A 462 -64.90 2.36 17.02
C ASN A 462 -63.53 2.94 16.61
N ILE A 463 -63.19 4.14 17.07
CA ILE A 463 -61.87 4.74 16.82
C ILE A 463 -60.77 3.93 17.53
N PHE A 464 -61.00 3.51 18.78
CA PHE A 464 -60.05 2.69 19.53
C PHE A 464 -59.80 1.32 18.87
N LEU A 465 -60.85 0.71 18.30
CA LEU A 465 -60.76 -0.54 17.52
C LEU A 465 -60.00 -0.39 16.19
N ILE A 466 -60.06 0.78 15.55
CA ILE A 466 -59.30 1.09 14.33
C ILE A 466 -57.81 1.25 14.65
N ILE A 467 -57.48 2.00 15.71
CA ILE A 467 -56.09 2.23 16.16
C ILE A 467 -55.44 0.90 16.58
N MET A 468 -56.14 0.06 17.35
CA MET A 468 -55.65 -1.28 17.75
C MET A 468 -55.41 -2.22 16.57
N ARG A 469 -56.18 -2.09 15.47
CA ARG A 469 -55.93 -2.86 14.23
C ARG A 469 -54.73 -2.36 13.45
N PHE A 470 -54.44 -1.06 13.50
CA PHE A 470 -53.27 -0.47 12.83
C PHE A 470 -51.96 -0.95 13.47
N PHE A 471 -51.92 -1.04 14.81
CA PHE A 471 -50.74 -1.52 15.54
C PHE A 471 -50.46 -3.02 15.43
N MET A 472 -51.44 -3.85 15.05
CA MET A 472 -51.21 -5.29 14.82
C MET A 472 -50.61 -5.61 13.44
N PHE A 473 -50.48 -4.62 12.54
CA PHE A 473 -49.96 -4.84 11.18
C PHE A 473 -48.48 -4.47 10.98
N PHE A 474 -47.81 -3.96 12.02
CA PHE A 474 -46.40 -3.55 12.01
C PHE A 474 -45.58 -4.32 13.07
N ARG A 475 -45.62 -5.65 13.01
CA ARG A 475 -44.80 -6.52 13.86
C ARG A 475 -44.40 -7.81 13.16
#